data_AF-A0A8C0RMI2-F1
#
_entry.id   AF-A0A8C0RMI2-F1
#
_cell.length_a   1.000
_cell.length_b   1.000
_cell.length_c   1.000
_cell.angle_alpha   90.00
_cell.angle_beta   90.00
_cell.angle_gamma   90.00
#
_symmetry.space_group_name_H-M   'P 1'
#
loop_
_entity.id
_entity.type
_entity.pdbx_description
1 polymer ?
#
loop_
_entity_poly.entity_id
_entity_poly.type
_entity_poly.pdbx_seq_one_letter_code
_entity_poly.pdbx_strand_id
1 'polypeptide(L)'
;MAKAYAYFMQFCAQIHQYFAGLYKRSQKFWNVTVKRFFIKNEEEEDIPLAETISHKEKIVVLGRLLKNESLAIEKRAQAANRMGLLSFTGGPTTGKFVAKYMKEVAHLLQNHPMAPKAKILLLQGIASWCYLNPVSQKKAKRLKFIPILVEILEDRFDSTIKREINSNLLVKFWTCYVLSVMTCNNLPCMKELKEYTTLKYHLQILTTENWSGWPENYAEVLYFLIGFHRN
;
A
#
# COMPACT_ATOMS: atom_id res chain seq x y z
N MET A 1 64.77 25.88 38.35
CA MET A 1 64.24 24.75 37.55
C MET A 1 62.92 24.17 38.10
N ALA A 2 62.72 24.03 39.41
CA ALA A 2 61.49 23.43 39.99
C ALA A 2 60.18 24.20 39.71
N LYS A 3 60.19 25.55 39.72
CA LYS A 3 58.97 26.35 39.48
C LYS A 3 58.45 26.26 38.03
N ALA A 4 59.34 26.19 37.04
CA ALA A 4 58.96 26.04 35.63
C ALA A 4 58.34 24.65 35.35
N TYR A 5 58.85 23.61 36.02
CA TYR A 5 58.30 22.26 35.93
C TYR A 5 56.90 22.15 36.57
N ALA A 6 56.68 22.81 37.72
CA ALA A 6 55.36 22.85 38.35
C ALA A 6 54.30 23.58 37.50
N TYR A 7 54.66 24.72 36.89
CA TYR A 7 53.78 25.43 35.96
C TYR A 7 53.47 24.61 34.70
N PHE A 8 54.47 23.91 34.14
CA PHE A 8 54.29 23.03 33.00
C PHE A 8 53.34 21.87 33.32
N MET A 9 53.51 21.22 34.48
CA MET A 9 52.62 20.14 34.93
C MET A 9 51.18 20.62 35.17
N GLN A 10 51.00 21.82 35.73
CA GLN A 10 49.68 22.40 35.94
C GLN A 10 48.99 22.77 34.62
N PHE A 11 49.75 23.29 33.64
CA PHE A 11 49.27 23.56 32.29
C PHE A 11 48.89 22.27 31.55
N CYS A 12 49.71 21.22 31.62
CA CYS A 12 49.42 19.91 31.06
C CYS A 12 48.18 19.27 31.70
N ALA A 13 47.97 19.44 33.01
CA ALA A 13 46.79 18.96 33.72
C ALA A 13 45.52 19.69 33.27
N GLN A 14 45.58 21.02 33.09
CA GLN A 14 44.46 21.80 32.56
C GLN A 14 44.11 21.39 31.13
N ILE A 15 45.12 21.24 30.27
CA ILE A 15 44.92 20.77 28.90
C ILE A 15 44.26 19.38 28.89
N HIS A 16 44.73 18.45 29.72
CA HIS A 16 44.11 17.13 29.86
C HIS A 16 42.64 17.22 30.30
N GLN A 17 42.30 18.11 31.24
CA GLN A 17 40.92 18.31 31.67
C GLN A 17 40.03 18.85 30.54
N TYR A 18 40.54 19.78 29.73
CA TYR A 18 39.80 20.29 28.55
C TYR A 18 39.59 19.20 27.50
N PHE A 19 40.63 18.42 27.18
CA PHE A 19 40.51 17.29 26.25
C PHE A 19 39.58 16.20 26.77
N ALA A 20 39.63 15.87 28.06
CA ALA A 20 38.72 14.91 28.68
C ALA A 20 37.26 15.40 28.65
N GLY A 21 37.03 16.70 28.85
CA GLY A 21 35.72 17.33 28.73
C GLY A 21 35.17 17.31 27.30
N LEU A 22 36.01 17.64 26.32
CA LEU A 22 35.69 17.55 24.89
C LEU A 22 35.39 16.10 24.48
N TYR A 23 36.21 15.15 24.91
CA TYR A 23 36.00 13.72 24.64
C TYR A 23 34.65 13.24 25.19
N LYS A 24 34.31 13.58 26.45
CA LYS A 24 33.01 13.22 27.03
C LYS A 24 31.83 13.84 26.27
N ARG A 25 31.95 15.09 25.83
CA ARG A 25 30.91 15.76 25.04
C ARG A 25 30.75 15.13 23.66
N SER A 26 31.85 14.84 22.97
CA SER A 26 31.87 14.15 21.69
C SER A 26 31.35 12.73 21.80
N GLN A 27 31.68 12.01 22.88
CA GLN A 27 31.16 10.66 23.15
C GLN A 27 29.65 10.69 23.43
N LYS A 28 29.15 11.70 24.14
CA LYS A 28 27.71 11.89 24.37
C LYS A 28 26.98 12.24 23.07
N PHE A 29 27.54 13.13 22.26
CA PHE A 29 26.99 13.47 20.94
C PHE A 29 27.00 12.26 19.99
N TRP A 30 28.09 11.49 19.98
CA TRP A 30 28.19 10.23 19.26
C TRP A 30 27.12 9.25 19.73
N ASN A 31 26.96 9.02 21.03
CA ASN A 31 25.98 8.05 21.56
C ASN A 31 24.51 8.46 21.37
N VAL A 32 24.19 9.75 21.50
CA VAL A 32 22.79 10.23 21.46
C VAL A 32 22.33 10.52 20.04
N THR A 33 23.20 11.12 19.23
CA THR A 33 22.85 11.58 17.88
C THR A 33 23.31 10.57 16.85
N VAL A 34 24.61 10.28 16.76
CA VAL A 34 25.18 9.48 15.65
C VAL A 34 24.83 7.99 15.79
N LYS A 35 25.07 7.39 16.96
CA LYS A 35 24.78 5.99 17.27
C LYS A 35 23.28 5.69 17.15
N ARG A 36 22.38 6.64 17.43
CA ARG A 36 20.93 6.47 17.18
C ARG A 36 20.57 6.44 15.68
N PHE A 37 21.35 7.10 14.82
CA PHE A 37 21.15 7.05 13.36
C PHE A 37 21.81 5.84 12.69
N PHE A 38 22.90 5.31 13.26
CA PHE A 38 23.67 4.19 12.67
C PHE A 38 23.41 2.83 13.35
N ILE A 39 23.12 2.81 14.65
CA ILE A 39 22.62 1.60 15.35
C ILE A 39 21.12 1.61 15.24
N LYS A 40 20.66 1.09 14.10
CA LYS A 40 19.42 0.31 14.03
C LYS A 40 19.37 -0.59 15.27
N ASN A 41 18.20 -0.68 15.90
CA ASN A 41 17.93 -1.71 16.89
C ASN A 41 18.43 -3.07 16.35
N GLU A 42 19.38 -3.67 17.04
CA GLU A 42 19.90 -5.01 16.80
C GLU A 42 18.77 -6.02 17.01
N GLU A 43 18.11 -6.36 15.91
CA GLU A 43 17.81 -7.73 15.51
C GLU A 43 18.21 -7.82 14.02
N GLU A 44 19.51 -7.66 13.76
CA GLU A 44 20.15 -7.94 12.46
C GLU A 44 21.19 -9.04 12.71
N GLU A 45 20.76 -10.30 12.55
CA GLU A 45 21.67 -11.41 12.27
C GLU A 45 22.14 -11.30 10.80
N ASP A 46 23.39 -11.71 10.60
CA ASP A 46 24.16 -11.67 9.35
C ASP A 46 23.37 -12.07 8.09
N ILE A 47 23.62 -11.33 7.01
CA ILE A 47 23.00 -11.50 5.70
C ILE A 47 23.77 -12.52 4.85
N PRO A 48 23.10 -13.57 4.34
CA PRO A 48 23.41 -14.13 3.03
C PRO A 48 22.59 -13.39 1.96
N LEU A 49 23.30 -12.85 0.98
CA LEU A 49 22.80 -12.12 -0.17
C LEU A 49 22.13 -13.08 -1.17
N ALA A 50 20.80 -13.32 -1.08
CA ALA A 50 19.94 -13.66 -2.24
C ALA A 50 18.44 -13.82 -1.97
N GLU A 51 17.95 -14.21 -0.78
CA GLU A 51 16.52 -14.58 -0.62
C GLU A 51 15.81 -14.05 0.66
N THR A 52 16.52 -13.37 1.56
CA THR A 52 16.09 -13.13 2.95
C THR A 52 15.64 -11.70 3.27
N ILE A 53 15.25 -10.86 2.30
CA ILE A 53 14.61 -9.58 2.63
C ILE A 53 13.20 -9.88 3.18
N SER A 54 12.97 -9.58 4.46
CA SER A 54 11.64 -9.71 5.09
C SER A 54 10.59 -8.99 4.25
N HIS A 55 9.39 -9.58 4.10
CA HIS A 55 8.28 -8.94 3.36
C HIS A 55 8.03 -7.49 3.82
N LYS A 56 8.26 -7.22 5.11
CA LYS A 56 8.17 -5.87 5.71
C LYS A 56 9.09 -4.86 5.03
N GLU A 57 10.34 -5.20 4.77
CA GLU A 57 11.32 -4.29 4.18
C GLU A 57 11.01 -4.04 2.70
N LYS A 58 10.65 -5.10 1.96
CA LYS A 58 10.15 -4.99 0.58
C LYS A 58 8.97 -4.02 0.50
N ILE A 59 8.02 -4.13 1.44
CA ILE A 59 6.86 -3.25 1.53
C ILE A 59 7.25 -1.80 1.83
N VAL A 60 8.24 -1.57 2.69
CA VAL A 60 8.71 -0.21 2.99
C VAL A 60 9.30 0.44 1.74
N VAL A 61 10.13 -0.29 0.99
CA VAL A 61 10.71 0.21 -0.27
C VAL A 61 9.62 0.51 -1.29
N LEU A 62 8.70 -0.43 -1.53
CA LEU A 62 7.57 -0.24 -2.46
C LEU A 62 6.67 0.92 -2.03
N GLY A 63 6.46 1.07 -0.72
CA GLY A 63 5.69 2.17 -0.15
C GLY A 63 6.31 3.55 -0.38
N ARG A 64 7.65 3.65 -0.44
CA ARG A 64 8.34 4.89 -0.85
C ARG A 64 8.10 5.18 -2.32
N LEU A 65 8.16 4.16 -3.18
CA LEU A 65 7.88 4.31 -4.62
C LEU A 65 6.44 4.76 -4.87
N LEU A 66 5.46 4.16 -4.19
CA LEU A 66 4.05 4.54 -4.29
C LEU A 66 3.79 6.00 -3.93
N LYS A 67 4.50 6.51 -2.91
CA LYS A 67 4.42 7.89 -2.42
C LYS A 67 5.19 8.90 -3.26
N ASN A 68 6.07 8.46 -4.14
CA ASN A 68 6.93 9.37 -4.87
C ASN A 68 6.16 10.00 -6.04
N GLU A 69 5.75 11.25 -5.88
CA GLU A 69 5.00 12.01 -6.90
C GLU A 69 5.83 12.33 -8.15
N SER A 70 7.16 12.26 -8.09
CA SER A 70 8.00 12.42 -9.29
C SER A 70 8.02 11.19 -10.19
N LEU A 71 7.46 10.06 -9.75
CA LEU A 71 7.34 8.86 -10.56
C LEU A 71 6.03 8.85 -11.35
N ALA A 72 6.11 8.33 -12.58
CA ALA A 72 4.94 8.02 -13.39
C ALA A 72 3.94 7.12 -12.62
N ILE A 73 2.64 7.36 -12.85
CA ILE A 73 1.55 6.66 -12.15
C ILE A 73 1.66 5.15 -12.33
N GLU A 74 2.11 4.67 -13.49
CA GLU A 74 2.31 3.25 -13.79
C GLU A 74 3.31 2.60 -12.83
N LYS A 75 4.42 3.28 -12.51
CA LYS A 75 5.42 2.77 -11.56
C LYS A 75 4.87 2.73 -10.14
N ARG A 76 4.10 3.76 -9.76
CA ARG A 76 3.43 3.84 -8.46
C ARG A 76 2.37 2.73 -8.33
N ALA A 77 1.59 2.50 -9.38
CA ALA A 77 0.59 1.44 -9.43
C ALA A 77 1.21 0.04 -9.39
N GLN A 78 2.33 -0.17 -10.08
CA GLN A 78 3.09 -1.42 -9.99
C GLN A 78 3.61 -1.67 -8.58
N ALA A 79 4.03 -0.62 -7.87
CA ALA A 79 4.46 -0.75 -6.47
C ALA A 79 3.29 -1.21 -5.57
N ALA A 80 2.11 -0.60 -5.71
CA ALA A 80 0.91 -1.02 -4.99
C ALA A 80 0.51 -2.48 -5.30
N ASN A 81 0.54 -2.88 -6.57
CA ASN A 81 0.27 -4.26 -6.98
C ASN A 81 1.23 -5.26 -6.32
N ARG A 82 2.54 -4.99 -6.35
CA ARG A 82 3.56 -5.85 -5.72
C ARG A 82 3.39 -5.93 -4.20
N MET A 83 3.03 -4.83 -3.57
CA MET A 83 2.66 -4.85 -2.14
C MET A 83 1.42 -5.73 -1.90
N GLY A 84 0.45 -5.71 -2.82
CA GLY A 84 -0.68 -6.64 -2.88
C GLY A 84 -0.25 -8.08 -2.76
N LEU A 85 0.60 -8.51 -3.69
CA LEU A 85 1.11 -9.88 -3.76
C LEU A 85 1.88 -10.27 -2.49
N LEU A 86 2.76 -9.39 -1.99
CA LEU A 86 3.50 -9.64 -0.75
C LEU A 86 2.57 -9.80 0.46
N SER A 87 1.50 -9.01 0.54
CA SER A 87 0.49 -9.17 1.59
C SER A 87 -0.27 -10.48 1.49
N PHE A 88 -0.58 -10.90 0.27
CA PHE A 88 -1.31 -12.14 0.02
C PHE A 88 -0.47 -13.36 0.42
N THR A 89 0.80 -13.40 0.01
CA THR A 89 1.72 -14.51 0.33
C THR A 89 2.28 -14.43 1.75
N GLY A 90 2.43 -13.23 2.30
CA GLY A 90 2.99 -12.98 3.63
C GLY A 90 2.00 -13.01 4.79
N GLY A 91 0.73 -13.33 4.53
CA GLY A 91 -0.31 -13.50 5.55
C GLY A 91 -0.68 -12.24 6.34
N PRO A 92 -1.45 -12.39 7.45
CA PRO A 92 -2.06 -11.27 8.19
C PRO A 92 -1.06 -10.23 8.72
N THR A 93 0.13 -10.67 9.14
CA THR A 93 1.20 -9.79 9.63
C THR A 93 1.65 -8.81 8.55
N THR A 94 1.81 -9.31 7.33
CA THR A 94 2.18 -8.50 6.17
C THR A 94 1.03 -7.58 5.74
N GLY A 95 -0.21 -8.06 5.86
CA GLY A 95 -1.44 -7.27 5.70
C GLY A 95 -1.47 -5.98 6.52
N LYS A 96 -1.05 -6.04 7.79
CA LYS A 96 -0.96 -4.84 8.63
C LYS A 96 0.01 -3.80 8.08
N PHE A 97 1.11 -4.23 7.47
CA PHE A 97 2.11 -3.31 6.91
C PHE A 97 1.68 -2.69 5.59
N VAL A 98 0.91 -3.37 4.76
CA VAL A 98 0.42 -2.75 3.51
C VAL A 98 -0.75 -1.80 3.76
N ALA A 99 -1.57 -2.05 4.78
CA ALA A 99 -2.77 -1.27 5.08
C ALA A 99 -2.50 0.25 5.31
N LYS A 100 -1.29 0.60 5.78
CA LYS A 100 -0.84 2.00 5.95
C LYS A 100 -0.65 2.75 4.63
N TYR A 101 -0.57 2.04 3.51
CA TYR A 101 -0.38 2.59 2.17
C TYR A 101 -1.66 2.62 1.32
N MET A 102 -2.79 2.13 1.87
CA MET A 102 -4.06 2.11 1.15
C MET A 102 -4.60 3.50 0.85
N LYS A 103 -4.27 4.51 1.67
CA LYS A 103 -4.72 5.89 1.47
C LYS A 103 -4.13 6.49 0.19
N GLU A 104 -2.89 6.14 -0.13
CA GLU A 104 -2.19 6.57 -1.33
C GLU A 104 -2.85 5.96 -2.57
N VAL A 105 -3.27 4.69 -2.50
CA VAL A 105 -4.00 4.03 -3.60
C VAL A 105 -5.39 4.65 -3.80
N ALA A 106 -6.13 4.93 -2.72
CA ALA A 106 -7.42 5.62 -2.81
C ALA A 106 -7.25 7.01 -3.46
N HIS A 107 -6.24 7.76 -3.04
CA HIS A 107 -5.93 9.07 -3.59
C HIS A 107 -5.57 9.02 -5.08
N LEU A 108 -4.79 8.01 -5.50
CA LEU A 108 -4.46 7.80 -6.91
C LEU A 108 -5.72 7.50 -7.74
N LEU A 109 -6.56 6.57 -7.30
CA LEU A 109 -7.78 6.20 -8.03
C LEU A 109 -8.76 7.37 -8.18
N GLN A 110 -8.86 8.23 -7.16
CA GLN A 110 -9.82 9.31 -7.13
C GLN A 110 -9.35 10.58 -7.86
N ASN A 111 -8.07 10.95 -7.75
CA ASN A 111 -7.61 12.28 -8.14
C ASN A 111 -6.71 12.30 -9.38
N HIS A 112 -6.36 11.14 -9.93
CA HIS A 112 -5.41 11.06 -11.03
C HIS A 112 -6.03 10.35 -12.25
N PRO A 113 -6.14 11.02 -13.41
CA PRO A 113 -6.44 10.32 -14.65
C PRO A 113 -5.29 9.34 -14.94
N MET A 114 -5.64 8.11 -15.32
CA MET A 114 -4.64 7.08 -15.56
C MET A 114 -5.10 6.10 -16.63
N ALA A 115 -4.13 5.53 -17.34
CA ALA A 115 -4.40 4.51 -18.33
C ALA A 115 -5.05 3.26 -17.68
N PRO A 116 -5.93 2.53 -18.40
CA PRO A 116 -6.59 1.33 -17.89
C PRO A 116 -5.63 0.32 -17.24
N LYS A 117 -4.43 0.14 -17.82
CA LYS A 117 -3.39 -0.75 -17.30
C LYS A 117 -2.93 -0.37 -15.89
N ALA A 118 -2.72 0.91 -15.62
CA ALA A 118 -2.34 1.39 -14.29
C ALA A 118 -3.48 1.21 -13.29
N LYS A 119 -4.72 1.51 -13.72
CA LYS A 119 -5.93 1.31 -12.90
C LYS A 119 -6.11 -0.16 -12.52
N ILE A 120 -5.92 -1.09 -13.45
CA ILE A 120 -5.97 -2.54 -13.21
C ILE A 120 -4.92 -2.97 -12.16
N LEU A 121 -3.68 -2.45 -12.23
CA LEU A 121 -2.65 -2.78 -11.24
C LEU A 121 -3.05 -2.34 -9.82
N LEU A 122 -3.67 -1.16 -9.68
CA LEU A 122 -4.20 -0.70 -8.40
C LEU A 122 -5.34 -1.61 -7.91
N LEU A 123 -6.30 -1.94 -8.77
CA LEU A 123 -7.42 -2.82 -8.45
C LEU A 123 -6.94 -4.20 -8.00
N GLN A 124 -5.99 -4.81 -8.72
CA GLN A 124 -5.36 -6.07 -8.33
C GLN A 124 -4.69 -5.96 -6.95
N GLY A 125 -3.97 -4.86 -6.68
CA GLY A 125 -3.36 -4.62 -5.38
C GLY A 125 -4.39 -4.56 -4.25
N ILE A 126 -5.50 -3.85 -4.46
CA ILE A 126 -6.61 -3.73 -3.49
C ILE A 126 -7.26 -5.09 -3.25
N ALA A 127 -7.53 -5.86 -4.32
CA ALA A 127 -8.09 -7.19 -4.20
C ALA A 127 -7.19 -8.09 -3.33
N SER A 128 -5.88 -8.13 -3.62
CA SER A 128 -4.92 -8.90 -2.83
C SER A 128 -4.83 -8.42 -1.37
N TRP A 129 -4.91 -7.11 -1.12
CA TRP A 129 -4.90 -6.57 0.25
C TRP A 129 -6.14 -6.95 1.05
N CYS A 130 -7.30 -7.03 0.41
CA CYS A 130 -8.58 -7.28 1.05
C CYS A 130 -8.94 -8.77 1.12
N TYR A 131 -8.26 -9.62 0.34
CA TYR A 131 -8.56 -11.05 0.27
C TYR A 131 -8.42 -11.73 1.63
N LEU A 132 -9.53 -12.28 2.13
CA LEU A 132 -9.65 -12.92 3.45
C LEU A 132 -9.03 -12.10 4.59
N ASN A 133 -9.06 -10.77 4.50
CA ASN A 133 -8.42 -9.87 5.45
C ASN A 133 -9.41 -8.80 5.96
N PRO A 134 -10.14 -9.10 7.06
CA PRO A 134 -11.13 -8.18 7.61
C PRO A 134 -10.57 -6.82 8.05
N VAL A 135 -9.29 -6.76 8.43
CA VAL A 135 -8.63 -5.50 8.82
C VAL A 135 -8.49 -4.59 7.61
N SER A 136 -7.98 -5.13 6.50
CA SER A 136 -7.84 -4.39 5.25
C SER A 136 -9.20 -4.02 4.65
N GLN A 137 -10.18 -4.93 4.67
CA GLN A 137 -11.53 -4.63 4.18
C GLN A 137 -12.18 -3.46 4.98
N LYS A 138 -12.09 -3.49 6.32
CA LYS A 138 -12.57 -2.38 7.17
C LYS A 138 -11.82 -1.08 6.89
N LYS A 139 -10.51 -1.15 6.63
CA LYS A 139 -9.71 0.02 6.27
C LYS A 139 -10.10 0.57 4.90
N ALA A 140 -10.32 -0.29 3.90
CA ALA A 140 -10.79 0.09 2.57
C ALA A 140 -12.13 0.83 2.65
N LYS A 141 -13.09 0.31 3.42
CA LYS A 141 -14.36 0.99 3.67
C LYS A 141 -14.15 2.39 4.26
N ARG A 142 -13.33 2.52 5.31
CA ARG A 142 -13.00 3.81 5.95
C ARG A 142 -12.33 4.80 4.99
N LEU A 143 -11.57 4.30 4.03
CA LEU A 143 -10.91 5.08 2.98
C LEU A 143 -11.80 5.33 1.75
N LYS A 144 -13.10 5.06 1.85
CA LYS A 144 -14.08 5.35 0.79
C LYS A 144 -13.80 4.62 -0.52
N PHE A 145 -13.25 3.41 -0.47
CA PHE A 145 -13.06 2.58 -1.67
C PHE A 145 -14.40 2.19 -2.33
N ILE A 146 -15.47 1.96 -1.56
CA ILE A 146 -16.77 1.58 -2.13
C ILE A 146 -17.28 2.64 -3.12
N PRO A 147 -17.45 3.93 -2.76
CA PRO A 147 -17.91 4.93 -3.72
C PRO A 147 -16.95 5.08 -4.92
N ILE A 148 -15.64 5.07 -4.70
CA ILE A 148 -14.63 5.14 -5.79
C ILE A 148 -14.83 4.00 -6.79
N LEU A 149 -15.04 2.78 -6.31
CA LEU A 149 -15.20 1.59 -7.16
C LEU A 149 -16.56 1.57 -7.85
N VAL A 150 -17.62 2.05 -7.19
CA VAL A 150 -18.94 2.18 -7.82
C VAL A 150 -18.87 3.21 -8.95
N GLU A 151 -18.25 4.36 -8.73
CA GLU A 151 -18.05 5.39 -9.77
C GLU A 151 -17.34 4.81 -11.01
N ILE A 152 -16.33 3.94 -10.83
CA ILE A 152 -15.64 3.26 -11.94
C ILE A 152 -16.58 2.33 -12.73
N LEU A 153 -17.55 1.68 -12.09
CA LEU A 153 -18.52 0.83 -12.79
C LEU A 153 -19.55 1.65 -13.57
N GLU A 154 -19.97 2.77 -12.98
CA GLU A 154 -20.98 3.68 -13.52
C GLU A 154 -20.44 4.60 -14.61
N ASP A 155 -19.11 4.79 -14.66
CA ASP A 155 -18.42 5.59 -15.67
C ASP A 155 -18.80 5.15 -17.09
N ARG A 156 -19.20 6.13 -17.90
CA ARG A 156 -19.57 5.93 -19.30
C ARG A 156 -18.32 5.93 -20.14
N PHE A 157 -18.21 4.94 -21.02
CA PHE A 157 -17.04 4.80 -21.87
C PHE A 157 -17.44 4.88 -23.35
N ASP A 158 -17.25 6.05 -23.93
CA ASP A 158 -17.71 6.39 -25.27
C ASP A 158 -16.56 6.32 -26.29
N SER A 159 -15.96 5.14 -26.43
CA SER A 159 -14.98 4.87 -27.50
C SER A 159 -15.53 3.84 -28.48
N THR A 160 -15.26 4.05 -29.77
CA THR A 160 -15.57 3.09 -30.84
C THR A 160 -14.42 2.13 -31.12
N ILE A 161 -13.25 2.35 -30.49
CA ILE A 161 -12.04 1.54 -30.71
C ILE A 161 -12.13 0.28 -29.86
N LYS A 162 -12.28 -0.89 -30.50
CA LYS A 162 -12.42 -2.20 -29.85
C LYS A 162 -11.38 -2.48 -28.75
N ARG A 163 -10.12 -2.11 -28.99
CA ARG A 163 -9.04 -2.29 -28.00
C ARG A 163 -9.27 -1.48 -26.72
N GLU A 164 -9.77 -0.26 -26.87
CA GLU A 164 -10.06 0.63 -25.75
C GLU A 164 -11.29 0.15 -24.98
N ILE A 165 -12.34 -0.29 -25.69
CA ILE A 165 -13.54 -0.92 -25.12
C ILE A 165 -13.13 -2.11 -24.25
N ASN A 166 -12.34 -3.04 -24.81
CA ASN A 166 -11.87 -4.22 -24.06
C ASN A 166 -11.03 -3.85 -22.83
N SER A 167 -10.22 -2.79 -22.93
CA SER A 167 -9.40 -2.33 -21.81
C SER A 167 -10.26 -1.71 -20.69
N ASN A 168 -11.29 -0.95 -21.04
CA ASN A 168 -12.26 -0.42 -20.08
C ASN A 168 -13.09 -1.55 -19.43
N LEU A 169 -13.54 -2.53 -20.23
CA LEU A 169 -14.27 -3.68 -19.73
C LEU A 169 -13.44 -4.48 -18.70
N LEU A 170 -12.15 -4.66 -18.96
CA LEU A 170 -11.24 -5.33 -18.01
C LEU A 170 -11.08 -4.54 -16.69
N VAL A 171 -11.11 -3.20 -16.74
CA VAL A 171 -11.16 -2.37 -15.52
C VAL A 171 -12.44 -2.68 -14.74
N LYS A 172 -13.60 -2.74 -15.41
CA LYS A 172 -14.88 -3.07 -14.76
C LYS A 172 -14.87 -4.48 -14.15
N PHE A 173 -14.29 -5.45 -14.85
CA PHE A 173 -14.13 -6.83 -14.34
C PHE A 173 -13.31 -6.89 -13.04
N TRP A 174 -12.14 -6.25 -13.03
CA TRP A 174 -11.33 -6.16 -11.81
C TRP A 174 -12.04 -5.38 -10.70
N THR A 175 -12.85 -4.38 -11.05
CA THR A 175 -13.63 -3.61 -10.07
C THR A 175 -14.71 -4.47 -9.40
N CYS A 176 -15.45 -5.27 -10.18
CA CYS A 176 -16.39 -6.26 -9.65
C CYS A 176 -15.70 -7.28 -8.74
N TYR A 177 -14.50 -7.75 -9.14
CA TYR A 177 -13.72 -8.67 -8.31
C TYR A 177 -13.31 -8.03 -6.98
N VAL A 178 -12.78 -6.80 -6.98
CA VAL A 178 -12.42 -6.08 -5.76
C VAL A 178 -13.62 -5.92 -4.82
N LEU A 179 -14.77 -5.50 -5.35
CA LEU A 179 -15.99 -5.35 -4.56
C LEU A 179 -16.49 -6.69 -4.00
N SER A 180 -16.38 -7.78 -4.75
CA SER A 180 -16.69 -9.13 -4.26
C SER A 180 -15.78 -9.54 -3.11
N VAL A 181 -14.47 -9.29 -3.22
CA VAL A 181 -13.51 -9.56 -2.15
C VAL A 181 -13.78 -8.70 -0.91
N MET A 182 -14.15 -7.43 -1.10
CA MET A 182 -14.47 -6.52 0.01
C MET A 182 -15.77 -6.85 0.74
N THR A 183 -16.73 -7.47 0.05
CA THR A 183 -18.04 -7.86 0.60
C THR A 183 -18.04 -9.23 1.25
N CYS A 184 -17.13 -10.13 0.83
CA CYS A 184 -17.01 -11.46 1.40
C CYS A 184 -16.83 -11.41 2.93
N ASN A 185 -17.79 -12.02 3.65
CA ASN A 185 -17.89 -12.01 5.12
C ASN A 185 -17.93 -10.61 5.75
N ASN A 186 -18.40 -9.60 5.03
CA ASN A 186 -18.41 -8.21 5.46
C ASN A 186 -19.76 -7.53 5.20
N LEU A 187 -20.72 -7.84 6.07
CA LEU A 187 -22.08 -7.29 6.03
C LEU A 187 -22.12 -5.74 5.94
N PRO A 188 -21.27 -4.98 6.66
CA PRO A 188 -21.22 -3.52 6.50
C PRO A 188 -20.90 -3.04 5.08
N CYS A 189 -20.02 -3.71 4.34
CA CYS A 189 -19.72 -3.38 2.95
C CYS A 189 -20.90 -3.73 2.03
N MET A 190 -21.54 -4.90 2.26
CA MET A 190 -22.71 -5.33 1.48
C MET A 190 -23.88 -4.36 1.63
N LYS A 191 -24.16 -3.90 2.86
CA LYS A 191 -25.21 -2.92 3.14
C LYS A 191 -24.97 -1.59 2.42
N GLU A 192 -23.74 -1.08 2.48
CA GLU A 192 -23.37 0.17 1.79
C GLU A 192 -23.53 0.03 0.28
N LEU A 193 -23.09 -1.09 -0.33
CA LEU A 193 -23.27 -1.30 -1.78
C LEU A 193 -24.74 -1.36 -2.20
N LYS A 194 -25.63 -1.86 -1.34
CA LYS A 194 -27.07 -1.89 -1.61
C LYS A 194 -27.69 -0.49 -1.66
N GLU A 195 -27.04 0.53 -1.10
CA GLU A 195 -27.51 1.91 -1.11
C GLU A 195 -27.30 2.61 -2.47
N TYR A 196 -26.46 2.04 -3.35
CA TYR A 196 -26.24 2.57 -4.71
C TYR A 196 -27.29 2.01 -5.68
N THR A 197 -28.34 2.79 -5.94
CA THR A 197 -29.53 2.37 -6.70
C THR A 197 -29.23 1.99 -8.15
N THR A 198 -28.29 2.68 -8.78
CA THR A 198 -27.85 2.48 -10.16
C THR A 198 -26.96 1.24 -10.32
N LEU A 199 -26.28 0.81 -9.26
CA LEU A 199 -25.35 -0.32 -9.28
C LEU A 199 -26.03 -1.61 -9.76
N LYS A 200 -27.29 -1.85 -9.36
CA LYS A 200 -28.05 -3.03 -9.80
C LYS A 200 -28.09 -3.15 -11.33
N TYR A 201 -28.41 -2.04 -12.01
CA TYR A 201 -28.50 -1.99 -13.47
C TYR A 201 -27.14 -2.19 -14.14
N HIS A 202 -26.10 -1.53 -13.63
CA HIS A 202 -24.74 -1.68 -14.17
C HIS A 202 -24.21 -3.11 -14.03
N LEU A 203 -24.48 -3.78 -12.91
CA LEU A 203 -24.10 -5.18 -12.74
C LEU A 203 -24.86 -6.09 -13.70
N GLN A 204 -26.15 -5.86 -13.93
CA GLN A 204 -26.93 -6.63 -14.90
C GLN A 204 -26.35 -6.53 -16.32
N ILE A 205 -25.98 -5.33 -16.78
CA ILE A 205 -25.30 -5.18 -18.07
C ILE A 205 -24.01 -5.99 -18.08
N LEU A 206 -23.16 -5.82 -17.06
CA LEU A 206 -21.89 -6.52 -16.97
C LEU A 206 -22.03 -8.04 -16.88
N THR A 207 -23.15 -8.57 -16.38
CA THR A 207 -23.39 -10.02 -16.38
C THR A 207 -23.53 -10.60 -17.79
N THR A 208 -23.95 -9.79 -18.76
CA THR A 208 -24.11 -10.22 -20.17
C THR A 208 -22.83 -10.10 -21.01
N GLU A 209 -21.79 -9.46 -20.46
CA GLU A 209 -20.50 -9.29 -21.14
C GLU A 209 -19.70 -10.60 -21.22
N ASN A 210 -18.70 -10.66 -22.09
CA ASN A 210 -17.85 -11.85 -22.20
C ASN A 210 -16.75 -11.87 -21.12
N TRP A 211 -16.89 -12.77 -20.14
CA TRP A 211 -15.93 -13.00 -19.07
C TRP A 211 -14.89 -14.09 -19.37
N SER A 212 -14.76 -14.53 -20.63
CA SER A 212 -13.78 -15.55 -21.02
C SER A 212 -12.39 -15.23 -20.47
N GLY A 213 -11.81 -16.17 -19.72
CA GLY A 213 -10.51 -16.00 -19.06
C GLY A 213 -10.60 -15.72 -17.55
N TRP A 214 -11.79 -15.52 -17.01
CA TRP A 214 -12.06 -15.52 -15.57
C TRP A 214 -12.74 -16.83 -15.15
N PRO A 215 -12.52 -17.30 -13.92
CA PRO A 215 -13.18 -18.51 -13.43
C PRO A 215 -14.69 -18.33 -13.26
N GLU A 216 -15.12 -17.12 -12.94
CA GLU A 216 -16.52 -16.77 -12.65
C GLU A 216 -16.84 -15.38 -13.22
N ASN A 217 -18.12 -15.14 -13.49
CA ASN A 217 -18.63 -13.81 -13.77
C ASN A 217 -18.75 -13.01 -12.46
N TYR A 218 -17.74 -12.21 -12.13
CA TYR A 218 -17.72 -11.50 -10.86
C TYR A 218 -18.75 -10.37 -10.75
N ALA A 219 -19.35 -9.91 -11.85
CA ALA A 219 -20.52 -9.02 -11.76
C ALA A 219 -21.75 -9.78 -11.24
N GLU A 220 -21.95 -11.00 -11.71
CA GLU A 220 -23.01 -11.89 -11.22
C GLU A 220 -22.78 -12.28 -9.76
N VAL A 221 -21.57 -12.73 -9.41
CA VAL A 221 -21.20 -13.03 -8.02
C VAL A 221 -21.50 -11.85 -7.10
N LEU A 222 -21.08 -10.64 -7.48
CA LEU A 222 -21.34 -9.43 -6.70
C LEU A 222 -22.84 -9.12 -6.59
N TYR A 223 -23.59 -9.29 -7.68
CA TYR A 223 -25.05 -9.12 -7.72
C TYR A 223 -25.74 -10.05 -6.72
N PHE A 224 -25.32 -11.31 -6.65
CA PHE A 224 -25.83 -12.28 -5.67
C PHE A 224 -25.41 -11.95 -4.23
N LEU A 225 -24.14 -11.61 -4.01
CA LEU A 225 -23.60 -11.24 -2.69
C LEU A 225 -24.33 -10.05 -2.09
N ILE A 226 -24.61 -8.99 -2.85
CA ILE A 226 -25.35 -7.82 -2.34
C ILE A 226 -26.84 -8.14 -2.11
N GLY A 227 -27.35 -9.21 -2.73
CA GLY A 227 -28.73 -9.67 -2.59
C GLY A 227 -29.70 -9.01 -3.57
N PHE A 228 -29.22 -8.50 -4.72
CA PHE A 228 -30.07 -7.90 -5.74
C PHE A 228 -30.99 -8.91 -6.45
N HIS A 229 -30.72 -10.21 -6.33
CA HIS A 229 -31.58 -11.28 -6.86
C HIS A 229 -32.90 -11.46 -6.09
N ARG A 230 -33.02 -10.94 -4.85
CA ARG A 230 -34.19 -11.16 -3.99
C ARG A 230 -35.28 -10.10 -4.13
N ASN A 231 -35.00 -9.01 -4.84
CA ASN A 231 -35.86 -7.83 -4.97
C ASN A 231 -35.85 -7.31 -6.41
#